data_AF-A0A7R9JQH8-F1
#
_entry.id   AF-A0A7R9JQH8-F1
#
_cell.length_a   1.000
_cell.length_b   1.000
_cell.length_c   1.000
_cell.angle_alpha   90.00
_cell.angle_beta   90.00
_cell.angle_gamma   90.00
#
_symmetry.space_group_name_H-M   'P 1'
#
loop_
_entity.id
_entity.type
_entity.pdbx_description
1 polymer ?
#
loop_
_entity_poly.entity_id
_entity_poly.type
_entity_poly.pdbx_seq_one_letter_code
_entity_poly.pdbx_strand_id
1 'polypeptide(L)'
;MNLTNLDECIHVVDDGTKLEKVLQSITESGVQEDAFYVFDVGDIVRKYEIFTTKLPRVKPFYAVKCNDNAIVLEVLATLGANFDCASKGEINKVLDLGINQSRILFANPAKPASHIRHAATVGVDLMTFDNESELHKVKSLYPNARLVIRVRCDADVAQCPLGLKFGCDILTEAPRLIRVARFLGLEVVGISFHVGSGCDDPPVFRRGIAAARKLFDYATTLGYNFDLLDLGGGYPGNTGTSIDKIADVINLALEEFFPDPSVKVIAEPGRFFVASAFALATNIHSKREVRNNDEKDGSITHVMYYINDGVYGAFNCCLYDHYHPTPIPLENNGGKLTPSSIWGPTCDSMDQVVENINLPTMNVGDWFMFKDMGAYTMVAATTFNGFPCSKVHAIINEHNWQLLKDHSPLDEDRLVMGNMKFTLGLDANGERQDGVENWGIPVSQTSAMRHQEITMNKSPLPHLKQDNILEHCSPPPSAFLYEFVKKTEVFDPCAKASLRRFFVCNVIGGHSLGLSQSTSGTCLCGLTCSATHPNLWSSRDKSEQLNNGHM
;
A
#
# COMPACT_ATOMS: atom_id res chain seq x y z
N MET A 1 15.90 25.96 6.33
CA MET A 1 14.57 25.57 6.85
C MET A 1 14.76 25.24 8.33
N ASN A 2 13.88 25.70 9.22
CA ASN A 2 13.95 25.31 10.63
C ASN A 2 13.49 23.85 10.75
N LEU A 3 14.43 22.91 10.80
CA LEU A 3 14.16 21.51 11.16
C LEU A 3 13.82 21.47 12.65
N THR A 4 12.53 21.51 12.99
CA THR A 4 12.05 21.44 14.38
C THR A 4 11.52 20.05 14.75
N ASN A 5 11.69 19.03 13.89
CA ASN A 5 11.20 17.68 14.18
C ASN A 5 12.31 16.64 14.03
N LEU A 6 12.74 16.05 15.15
CA LEU A 6 13.74 14.96 15.19
C LEU A 6 13.28 13.73 14.39
N ASP A 7 11.97 13.57 14.18
CA ASP A 7 11.36 12.50 13.40
C ASP A 7 11.68 12.58 11.88
N GLU A 8 12.30 13.66 11.41
CA GLU A 8 12.67 13.87 10.00
C GLU A 8 14.19 13.71 9.73
N CYS A 9 14.96 13.36 10.77
CA CYS A 9 16.41 13.15 10.68
C CYS A 9 16.78 11.71 10.32
N ILE A 10 17.95 11.56 9.70
CA ILE A 10 18.59 10.27 9.42
C ILE A 10 19.73 10.09 10.42
N HIS A 11 19.69 9.00 11.18
CA HIS A 11 20.70 8.69 12.19
C HIS A 11 21.86 7.91 11.58
N VAL A 12 23.09 8.42 11.74
CA VAL A 12 24.29 7.71 11.30
C VAL A 12 24.65 6.63 12.32
N VAL A 13 24.78 5.39 11.87
CA VAL A 13 25.15 4.22 12.68
C VAL A 13 26.48 3.63 12.23
N ASP A 14 27.15 2.91 13.13
CA ASP A 14 28.40 2.22 12.81
C ASP A 14 28.22 1.24 11.64
N ASP A 15 29.24 1.13 10.80
CA ASP A 15 29.27 0.16 9.71
C ASP A 15 29.03 -1.28 10.21
N GLY A 16 28.15 -2.01 9.53
CA GLY A 16 27.77 -3.38 9.90
C GLY A 16 26.65 -3.48 10.96
N THR A 17 26.16 -2.34 11.47
CA THR A 17 24.93 -2.31 12.29
C THR A 17 23.76 -2.84 11.46
N LYS A 18 23.06 -3.83 11.99
CA LYS A 18 21.88 -4.42 11.35
C LYS A 18 20.63 -3.72 11.85
N LEU A 19 19.64 -3.58 10.96
CA LEU A 19 18.34 -3.00 11.28
C LEU A 19 17.68 -3.67 12.51
N GLU A 20 17.79 -5.00 12.64
CA GLU A 20 17.22 -5.73 13.77
C GLU A 20 17.83 -5.32 15.12
N LYS A 21 19.12 -4.99 15.14
CA LYS A 21 19.79 -4.51 16.37
C LYS A 21 19.30 -3.12 16.77
N VAL A 22 19.02 -2.26 15.79
CA VAL A 22 18.46 -0.92 16.06
C VAL A 22 17.05 -1.05 16.62
N LEU A 23 16.20 -1.88 16.01
CA LEU A 23 14.86 -2.19 16.55
C LEU A 23 14.95 -2.66 18.00
N GLN A 24 15.79 -3.68 18.27
CA GLN A 24 15.98 -4.22 19.60
C GLN A 24 16.43 -3.15 20.60
N SER A 25 17.39 -2.30 20.22
CA SER A 25 17.88 -1.26 21.13
C SER A 25 16.86 -0.15 21.39
N ILE A 26 15.96 0.17 20.43
CA ILE A 26 14.85 1.10 20.65
C ILE A 26 13.87 0.48 21.64
N THR A 27 13.49 -0.79 21.44
CA THR A 27 12.53 -1.47 22.33
C THR A 27 13.08 -1.67 23.75
N GLU A 28 14.37 -1.97 23.89
CA GLU A 28 15.04 -2.13 25.20
C GLU A 28 15.21 -0.81 25.97
N SER A 29 15.13 0.34 25.30
CA SER A 29 15.21 1.65 25.95
C SER A 29 14.05 1.90 26.94
N GLY A 30 12.90 1.23 26.72
CA GLY A 30 11.68 1.43 27.49
C GLY A 30 11.00 2.78 27.26
N VAL A 31 11.49 3.58 26.31
CA VAL A 31 10.96 4.92 26.00
C VAL A 31 9.87 4.84 24.92
N GLN A 32 10.03 3.94 23.96
CA GLN A 32 9.11 3.77 22.85
C GLN A 32 7.97 2.83 23.24
N GLU A 33 6.73 3.32 23.23
CA GLU A 33 5.52 2.51 23.47
C GLU A 33 4.75 2.22 22.18
N ASP A 34 4.68 3.19 21.25
CA ASP A 34 3.96 3.05 19.98
C ASP A 34 4.70 2.16 18.97
N ALA A 35 3.96 1.59 18.03
CA ALA A 35 4.55 0.91 16.89
C ALA A 35 5.40 1.88 16.04
N PHE A 36 6.49 1.37 15.49
CA PHE A 36 7.44 2.18 14.74
C PHE A 36 8.17 1.37 13.68
N TYR A 37 8.56 2.05 12.62
CA TYR A 37 9.45 1.54 11.60
C TYR A 37 10.90 1.88 11.92
N VAL A 38 11.81 0.98 11.58
CA VAL A 38 13.19 1.34 11.28
C VAL A 38 13.37 1.26 9.77
N PHE A 39 13.98 2.30 9.21
CA PHE A 39 14.24 2.44 7.77
C PHE A 39 15.75 2.49 7.51
N ASP A 40 16.29 1.44 6.88
CA ASP A 40 17.68 1.38 6.42
C ASP A 40 17.85 2.05 5.05
N VAL A 41 18.35 3.29 5.05
CA VAL A 41 18.68 4.04 3.84
C VAL A 41 19.72 3.30 2.98
N GLY A 42 20.62 2.54 3.60
CA GLY A 42 21.64 1.76 2.91
C GLY A 42 21.08 0.63 2.04
N ASP A 43 19.88 0.11 2.34
CA ASP A 43 19.20 -0.84 1.46
C ASP A 43 18.79 -0.17 0.14
N ILE A 44 18.27 1.06 0.17
CA ILE A 44 17.92 1.81 -1.05
C ILE A 44 19.16 2.06 -1.91
N VAL A 45 20.27 2.49 -1.29
CA VAL A 45 21.54 2.72 -2.01
C VAL A 45 21.98 1.44 -2.73
N ARG A 46 21.98 0.31 -2.03
CA ARG A 46 22.32 -1.01 -2.60
C ARG A 46 21.35 -1.42 -3.71
N LYS A 47 20.04 -1.23 -3.53
CA LYS A 47 19.03 -1.56 -4.55
C LYS A 47 19.21 -0.70 -5.81
N TYR A 48 19.57 0.57 -5.65
CA TYR A 48 19.88 1.44 -6.78
C TYR A 48 21.10 0.96 -7.56
N GLU A 49 22.19 0.63 -6.88
CA GLU A 49 23.38 0.05 -7.52
C GLU A 49 23.06 -1.26 -8.25
N ILE A 50 22.29 -2.16 -7.61
CA ILE A 50 21.82 -3.40 -8.24
C ILE A 50 21.02 -3.10 -9.51
N PHE A 51 20.06 -2.19 -9.44
CA PHE A 51 19.21 -1.84 -10.58
C PHE A 51 20.04 -1.30 -11.75
N THR A 52 20.90 -0.31 -11.50
CA THR A 52 21.70 0.33 -12.56
C THR A 52 22.77 -0.59 -13.12
N THR A 53 23.30 -1.51 -12.32
CA THR A 53 24.30 -2.50 -12.78
C THR A 53 23.63 -3.60 -13.62
N LYS A 54 22.46 -4.08 -13.19
CA LYS A 54 21.77 -5.20 -13.84
C LYS A 54 20.97 -4.75 -15.07
N LEU A 55 20.50 -3.51 -15.10
CA LEU A 55 19.74 -2.91 -16.19
C LEU A 55 20.40 -1.60 -16.66
N PRO A 56 21.63 -1.65 -17.22
CA PRO A 56 22.44 -0.46 -17.49
C PRO A 56 21.83 0.50 -18.53
N ARG A 57 20.92 0.01 -19.37
CA ARG A 57 20.19 0.81 -20.37
C ARG A 57 18.90 1.44 -19.83
N VAL A 58 18.47 1.08 -18.63
CA VAL A 58 17.13 1.40 -18.11
C VAL A 58 17.24 2.43 -17.00
N LYS A 59 16.60 3.58 -17.16
CA LYS A 59 16.53 4.62 -16.13
C LYS A 59 15.34 4.38 -15.19
N PRO A 60 15.54 4.28 -13.86
CA PRO A 60 14.43 4.10 -12.93
C PRO A 60 13.64 5.40 -12.73
N PHE A 61 12.32 5.29 -12.81
CA PHE A 61 11.33 6.27 -12.36
C PHE A 61 10.61 5.66 -11.15
N TYR A 62 11.00 6.06 -9.94
CA TYR A 62 10.43 5.52 -8.71
C TYR A 62 8.91 5.80 -8.64
N ALA A 63 8.13 4.75 -8.45
CA ALA A 63 6.68 4.86 -8.30
C ALA A 63 6.32 5.40 -6.90
N VAL A 64 6.09 6.71 -6.80
CA VAL A 64 5.90 7.45 -5.53
C VAL A 64 4.79 6.84 -4.66
N LYS A 65 3.70 6.39 -5.29
CA LYS A 65 2.59 5.67 -4.66
C LYS A 65 2.97 4.44 -3.83
N CYS A 66 4.18 3.91 -3.98
CA CYS A 66 4.63 2.72 -3.25
C CYS A 66 5.03 3.04 -1.80
N ASN A 67 5.78 4.12 -1.62
CA ASN A 67 6.14 4.71 -0.34
C ASN A 67 6.55 6.16 -0.58
N ASP A 68 5.73 7.10 -0.11
CA ASP A 68 5.91 8.51 -0.39
C ASP A 68 6.67 9.24 0.74
N ASN A 69 7.36 8.51 1.63
CA ASN A 69 8.18 9.10 2.69
C ASN A 69 9.23 10.07 2.09
N ALA A 70 9.37 11.27 2.66
CA ALA A 70 10.23 12.31 2.12
C ALA A 70 11.70 11.88 2.02
N ILE A 71 12.23 11.15 3.02
CA ILE A 71 13.60 10.64 3.03
C ILE A 71 13.82 9.65 1.88
N VAL A 72 12.84 8.78 1.58
CA VAL A 72 12.91 7.86 0.43
C VAL A 72 13.05 8.65 -0.88
N LEU A 73 12.20 9.67 -1.07
CA LEU A 73 12.23 10.49 -2.28
C LEU A 73 13.53 11.28 -2.41
N GLU A 74 14.04 11.85 -1.32
CA GLU A 74 15.29 12.60 -1.29
C GLU A 74 16.49 11.71 -1.61
N VAL A 75 16.60 10.55 -0.97
CA VAL A 75 17.68 9.59 -1.22
C VAL A 75 17.66 9.11 -2.68
N LEU A 76 16.50 8.73 -3.20
CA LEU A 76 16.38 8.28 -4.59
C LEU A 76 16.67 9.41 -5.58
N ALA A 77 16.24 10.63 -5.30
CA ALA A 77 16.56 11.80 -6.12
C ALA A 77 18.07 12.07 -6.15
N THR A 78 18.73 11.94 -5.00
CA THR A 78 20.17 12.11 -4.78
C THR A 78 20.98 11.08 -5.55
N LEU A 79 20.56 9.81 -5.51
CA LEU A 79 21.16 8.72 -6.29
C LEU A 79 20.94 8.89 -7.80
N GLY A 80 19.94 9.68 -8.20
CA GLY A 80 19.66 10.05 -9.57
C GLY A 80 18.43 9.37 -10.18
N ALA A 81 17.57 8.70 -9.40
CA ALA A 81 16.30 8.15 -9.89
C ALA A 81 15.32 9.27 -10.28
N ASN A 82 14.46 9.02 -11.26
CA ASN A 82 13.34 9.89 -11.61
C ASN A 82 12.07 9.44 -10.87
N PHE A 83 10.91 10.03 -11.15
CA PHE A 83 9.67 9.76 -10.40
C PHE A 83 8.47 9.52 -11.30
N ASP A 84 7.80 8.39 -11.09
CA ASP A 84 6.45 8.12 -11.58
C ASP A 84 5.45 8.66 -10.55
N CYS A 85 4.66 9.65 -10.97
CA CYS A 85 3.60 10.26 -10.19
C CYS A 85 2.22 9.94 -10.79
N ALA A 86 1.25 9.61 -9.95
CA ALA A 86 -0.12 9.25 -10.33
C ALA A 86 -1.15 10.36 -10.06
N SER A 87 -0.76 11.45 -9.39
CA SER A 87 -1.66 12.55 -9.01
C SER A 87 -0.96 13.90 -8.91
N LYS A 88 -1.74 14.99 -8.87
CA LYS A 88 -1.19 16.32 -8.57
C LYS A 88 -0.48 16.41 -7.21
N GLY A 89 -0.91 15.58 -6.24
CA GLY A 89 -0.33 15.55 -4.90
C GLY A 89 1.08 14.97 -4.91
N GLU A 90 1.27 13.86 -5.64
CA GLU A 90 2.59 13.26 -5.82
C GLU A 90 3.52 14.17 -6.64
N ILE A 91 3.00 14.81 -7.70
CA ILE A 91 3.77 15.80 -8.47
C ILE A 91 4.28 16.92 -7.54
N ASN A 92 3.39 17.51 -6.73
CA ASN A 92 3.80 18.55 -5.78
C ASN A 92 4.82 18.04 -4.78
N LYS A 93 4.61 16.84 -4.22
CA LYS A 93 5.53 16.25 -3.24
C LYS A 93 6.95 16.12 -3.80
N VAL A 94 7.09 15.74 -5.07
CA VAL A 94 8.40 15.67 -5.75
C VAL A 94 8.96 17.08 -6.04
N LEU A 95 8.14 18.00 -6.54
CA LEU A 95 8.57 19.37 -6.87
C LEU A 95 8.97 20.18 -5.62
N ASP A 96 8.28 19.98 -4.50
CA ASP A 96 8.53 20.67 -3.23
C ASP A 96 9.90 20.30 -2.63
N LEU A 97 10.48 19.16 -3.05
CA LEU A 97 11.86 18.76 -2.76
C LEU A 97 12.90 19.43 -3.68
N GLY A 98 12.48 20.36 -4.55
CA GLY A 98 13.36 21.04 -5.51
C GLY A 98 13.75 20.19 -6.72
N ILE A 99 13.11 19.03 -6.93
CA ILE A 99 13.40 18.12 -8.04
C ILE A 99 12.81 18.71 -9.33
N ASN A 100 13.60 18.74 -10.40
CA ASN A 100 13.19 19.31 -11.68
C ASN A 100 12.01 18.54 -12.30
N GLN A 101 11.03 19.25 -12.86
CA GLN A 101 9.83 18.70 -13.48
C GLN A 101 10.12 17.71 -14.63
N SER A 102 11.26 17.84 -15.32
CA SER A 102 11.69 16.91 -16.38
C SER A 102 12.02 15.49 -15.88
N ARG A 103 12.15 15.32 -14.55
CA ARG A 103 12.37 14.02 -13.90
C ARG A 103 11.05 13.36 -13.47
N ILE A 104 9.90 13.89 -13.88
CA ILE A 104 8.59 13.38 -13.52
C ILE A 104 7.88 12.81 -14.75
N LEU A 105 7.42 11.56 -14.63
CA LEU A 105 6.44 10.95 -15.53
C LEU A 105 5.08 10.95 -14.84
N PHE A 106 4.06 11.56 -15.45
CA PHE A 106 2.68 11.47 -14.94
C PHE A 106 2.02 10.18 -15.46
N ALA A 107 2.31 9.04 -14.84
CA ALA A 107 1.98 7.71 -15.35
C ALA A 107 0.57 7.19 -15.02
N ASN A 108 -0.39 8.07 -14.72
CA ASN A 108 -1.80 7.68 -14.61
C ASN A 108 -2.49 7.76 -15.99
N PRO A 109 -3.00 6.64 -16.57
CA PRO A 109 -3.63 6.67 -17.89
C PRO A 109 -4.97 7.40 -17.93
N ALA A 110 -5.66 7.57 -16.79
CA ALA A 110 -6.98 8.16 -16.68
C ALA A 110 -7.01 9.30 -15.64
N LYS A 111 -6.62 10.50 -16.06
CA LYS A 111 -6.33 11.63 -15.15
C LYS A 111 -7.52 12.55 -14.93
N PRO A 112 -7.77 13.07 -13.73
CA PRO A 112 -8.70 14.18 -13.55
C PRO A 112 -8.26 15.41 -14.38
N ALA A 113 -9.22 16.11 -14.99
CA ALA A 113 -8.95 17.30 -15.80
C ALA A 113 -8.18 18.40 -15.01
N SER A 114 -8.47 18.54 -13.72
CA SER A 114 -7.75 19.44 -12.81
C SER A 114 -6.27 19.05 -12.66
N HIS A 115 -5.93 17.76 -12.72
CA HIS A 115 -4.55 17.30 -12.57
C HIS A 115 -3.77 17.51 -13.88
N ILE A 116 -4.41 17.35 -15.04
CA ILE A 116 -3.77 17.68 -16.33
C ILE A 116 -3.46 19.18 -16.41
N ARG A 117 -4.41 20.05 -16.01
CA ARG A 117 -4.16 21.50 -15.94
C ARG A 117 -3.03 21.84 -14.98
N HIS A 118 -2.98 21.17 -13.83
CA HIS A 118 -1.88 21.35 -12.87
C HIS A 118 -0.53 20.97 -13.48
N ALA A 119 -0.43 19.79 -14.10
CA ALA A 119 0.78 19.33 -14.78
C ALA A 119 1.24 20.33 -15.86
N ALA A 120 0.30 20.93 -16.61
CA ALA A 120 0.60 22.01 -17.55
C ALA A 120 1.18 23.25 -16.88
N THR A 121 0.59 23.70 -15.77
CA THR A 121 1.06 24.86 -15.01
C THR A 121 2.47 24.68 -14.46
N VAL A 122 2.81 23.48 -13.98
CA VAL A 122 4.14 23.19 -13.38
C VAL A 122 5.15 22.63 -14.38
N GLY A 123 4.76 22.43 -15.64
CA GLY A 123 5.64 21.98 -16.71
C GLY A 123 5.99 20.49 -16.72
N VAL A 124 5.18 19.63 -16.09
CA VAL A 124 5.31 18.15 -16.20
C VAL A 124 4.61 17.71 -17.49
N ASP A 125 5.36 17.53 -18.57
CA ASP A 125 4.84 17.33 -19.92
C ASP A 125 4.71 15.86 -20.35
N LEU A 126 5.48 14.95 -19.75
CA LEU A 126 5.45 13.52 -20.06
C LEU A 126 4.32 12.80 -19.29
N MET A 127 3.35 12.22 -20.01
CA MET A 127 2.20 11.54 -19.38
C MET A 127 1.67 10.35 -20.17
N THR A 128 1.08 9.39 -19.46
CA THR A 128 0.52 8.19 -20.10
C THR A 128 -0.93 8.36 -20.54
N PHE A 129 -1.38 7.54 -21.48
CA PHE A 129 -2.79 7.37 -21.84
C PHE A 129 -3.06 5.97 -22.38
N ASP A 130 -4.30 5.49 -22.33
CA ASP A 130 -4.71 4.20 -22.89
C ASP A 130 -6.10 4.23 -23.55
N ASN A 131 -6.71 5.42 -23.70
CA ASN A 131 -8.04 5.56 -24.26
C ASN A 131 -8.22 6.89 -24.99
N GLU A 132 -9.24 6.95 -25.85
CA GLU A 132 -9.51 8.11 -26.71
C GLU A 132 -10.06 9.32 -25.96
N SER A 133 -10.87 9.09 -24.92
CA SER A 133 -11.39 10.18 -24.07
C SER A 133 -10.23 10.96 -23.44
N GLU A 134 -9.18 10.24 -23.03
CA GLU A 134 -7.95 10.84 -22.52
C GLU A 134 -7.26 11.73 -23.57
N LEU A 135 -7.16 11.29 -24.82
CA LEU A 135 -6.57 12.08 -25.91
C LEU A 135 -7.32 13.39 -26.13
N HIS A 136 -8.65 13.36 -26.18
CA HIS A 136 -9.44 14.58 -26.33
C HIS A 136 -9.27 15.53 -25.14
N LYS A 137 -9.22 14.98 -23.92
CA LYS A 137 -9.01 15.75 -22.71
C LYS A 137 -7.61 16.40 -22.69
N VAL A 138 -6.56 15.67 -23.06
CA VAL A 138 -5.20 16.23 -23.20
C VAL A 138 -5.18 17.31 -24.28
N LYS A 139 -5.77 17.06 -25.46
CA LYS A 139 -5.82 18.05 -26.53
C LYS A 139 -6.43 19.38 -26.08
N SER A 140 -7.48 19.32 -25.26
CA SER A 140 -8.16 20.51 -24.75
C SER A 140 -7.39 21.22 -23.63
N LEU A 141 -6.65 20.49 -22.80
CA LEU A 141 -6.12 21.02 -21.53
C LEU A 141 -4.61 21.21 -21.53
N TYR A 142 -3.87 20.38 -22.28
CA TYR A 142 -2.42 20.42 -22.39
C TYR A 142 -1.95 19.88 -23.75
N PRO A 143 -2.22 20.59 -24.86
CA PRO A 143 -1.98 20.11 -26.22
C PRO A 143 -0.50 19.85 -26.56
N ASN A 144 0.44 20.41 -25.80
CA ASN A 144 1.88 20.24 -25.98
C ASN A 144 2.46 19.12 -25.11
N ALA A 145 1.63 18.36 -24.40
CA ALA A 145 2.09 17.21 -23.62
C ALA A 145 2.70 16.14 -24.53
N ARG A 146 3.75 15.48 -24.02
CA ARG A 146 4.41 14.34 -24.65
C ARG A 146 3.75 13.07 -24.13
N LEU A 147 3.08 12.34 -25.01
CA LEU A 147 2.24 11.21 -24.63
C LEU A 147 2.94 9.87 -24.78
N VAL A 148 2.73 9.00 -23.79
CA VAL A 148 3.19 7.60 -23.80
C VAL A 148 1.97 6.69 -23.81
N ILE A 149 1.82 5.86 -24.83
CA ILE A 149 0.68 4.94 -24.88
C ILE A 149 0.93 3.74 -23.97
N ARG A 150 0.02 3.48 -23.02
CA ARG A 150 0.09 2.30 -22.15
C ARG A 150 -0.66 1.14 -22.78
N VAL A 151 0.04 0.03 -23.02
CA VAL A 151 -0.54 -1.21 -23.55
C VAL A 151 -0.66 -2.28 -22.47
N ARG A 152 -1.64 -3.17 -22.63
CA ARG A 152 -1.83 -4.31 -21.73
C ARG A 152 -0.74 -5.36 -21.97
N CYS A 153 -0.11 -5.83 -20.88
CA CYS A 153 0.89 -6.90 -20.90
C CYS A 153 0.78 -7.66 -19.58
N ASP A 154 -0.07 -8.68 -19.56
CA ASP A 154 -0.33 -9.44 -18.34
C ASP A 154 0.69 -10.56 -18.15
N ALA A 155 1.25 -10.65 -16.94
CA ALA A 155 2.02 -11.81 -16.51
C ALA A 155 1.06 -12.96 -16.18
N ASP A 156 1.51 -14.19 -16.43
CA ASP A 156 0.72 -15.37 -16.05
C ASP A 156 0.59 -15.50 -14.52
N VAL A 157 1.62 -15.02 -13.80
CA VAL A 157 1.69 -15.00 -12.33
C VAL A 157 2.14 -13.62 -11.86
N ALA A 158 1.23 -12.89 -11.23
CA ALA A 158 1.50 -11.62 -10.56
C ALA A 158 0.72 -11.52 -9.25
N GLN A 159 1.36 -10.97 -8.21
CA GLN A 159 0.73 -10.69 -6.92
C GLN A 159 -0.47 -9.74 -7.07
N CYS A 160 -0.35 -8.70 -7.90
CA CYS A 160 -1.46 -7.78 -8.20
C CYS A 160 -1.58 -7.56 -9.72
N PRO A 161 -2.57 -8.20 -10.39
CA PRO A 161 -2.86 -7.97 -11.80
C PRO A 161 -3.43 -6.56 -12.05
N LEU A 162 -2.85 -5.83 -13.01
CA LEU A 162 -3.28 -4.45 -13.33
C LEU A 162 -4.03 -4.34 -14.68
N GLY A 163 -3.90 -5.32 -15.58
CA GLY A 163 -4.46 -5.27 -16.93
C GLY A 163 -5.98 -5.32 -17.01
N LEU A 164 -6.68 -5.65 -15.91
CA LEU A 164 -8.13 -5.55 -15.85
C LEU A 164 -8.61 -4.10 -15.97
N LYS A 165 -7.84 -3.15 -15.41
CA LYS A 165 -8.23 -1.73 -15.32
C LYS A 165 -7.53 -0.85 -16.36
N PHE A 166 -6.26 -1.13 -16.67
CA PHE A 166 -5.41 -0.24 -17.45
C PHE A 166 -4.65 -0.98 -18.56
N GLY A 167 -4.32 -0.22 -19.61
CA GLY A 167 -3.59 -0.73 -20.76
C GLY A 167 -4.54 -1.10 -21.89
N CYS A 168 -4.37 -0.47 -23.04
CA CYS A 168 -5.19 -0.78 -24.21
C CYS A 168 -4.71 -2.08 -24.86
N ASP A 169 -5.62 -2.75 -25.56
CA ASP A 169 -5.30 -3.91 -26.37
C ASP A 169 -4.30 -3.55 -27.47
N ILE A 170 -3.22 -4.33 -27.53
CA ILE A 170 -2.07 -4.04 -28.37
C ILE A 170 -2.33 -4.20 -29.86
N LEU A 171 -3.28 -5.06 -30.24
CA LEU A 171 -3.57 -5.37 -31.64
C LEU A 171 -4.70 -4.51 -32.20
N THR A 172 -5.72 -4.24 -31.39
CA THR A 172 -6.97 -3.62 -31.85
C THR A 172 -7.08 -2.14 -31.46
N GLU A 173 -6.70 -1.80 -30.23
CA GLU A 173 -6.91 -0.46 -29.68
C GLU A 173 -5.70 0.45 -29.89
N ALA A 174 -4.48 -0.03 -29.59
CA ALA A 174 -3.26 0.79 -29.70
C ALA A 174 -3.06 1.39 -31.12
N PRO A 175 -3.18 0.64 -32.22
CA PRO A 175 -3.07 1.21 -33.57
C PRO A 175 -4.14 2.26 -33.86
N ARG A 176 -5.36 2.07 -33.34
CA ARG A 176 -6.46 3.04 -33.45
C ARG A 176 -6.14 4.33 -32.71
N LEU A 177 -5.67 4.21 -31.47
CA LEU A 177 -5.32 5.34 -30.60
C LEU A 177 -4.17 6.18 -31.16
N ILE A 178 -3.14 5.56 -31.72
CA ILE A 178 -2.02 6.27 -32.38
C ILE A 178 -2.54 7.11 -33.56
N ARG A 179 -3.46 6.56 -34.37
CA ARG A 179 -4.11 7.31 -35.48
C ARG A 179 -4.95 8.48 -34.96
N VAL A 180 -5.72 8.29 -33.90
CA VAL A 180 -6.52 9.37 -33.30
C VAL A 180 -5.62 10.48 -32.75
N ALA A 181 -4.55 10.13 -32.02
CA ALA A 181 -3.57 11.10 -31.54
C ALA A 181 -2.97 11.90 -32.70
N ARG A 182 -2.69 11.23 -33.83
CA ARG A 182 -2.15 11.89 -35.04
C ARG A 182 -3.16 12.85 -35.65
N PHE A 183 -4.41 12.44 -35.76
CA PHE A 183 -5.51 13.28 -36.24
C PHE A 183 -5.72 14.52 -35.35
N LEU A 184 -5.57 14.37 -34.03
CA LEU A 184 -5.65 15.48 -33.07
C LEU A 184 -4.40 16.37 -33.06
N GLY A 185 -3.33 15.98 -33.77
CA GLY A 185 -2.05 16.68 -33.75
C GLY A 185 -1.40 16.69 -32.35
N LEU A 186 -1.51 15.57 -31.62
CA LEU A 186 -0.83 15.35 -30.35
C LEU A 186 0.52 14.68 -30.58
N GLU A 187 1.50 14.97 -29.71
CA GLU A 187 2.79 14.31 -29.74
C GLU A 187 2.72 13.01 -28.93
N VAL A 188 2.97 11.88 -29.59
CA VAL A 188 3.16 10.58 -28.94
C VAL A 188 4.63 10.22 -29.12
N VAL A 189 5.31 9.93 -28.02
CA VAL A 189 6.77 9.75 -27.96
C VAL A 189 7.19 8.32 -27.66
N GLY A 190 6.26 7.46 -27.25
CA GLY A 190 6.64 6.15 -26.78
C GLY A 190 5.51 5.26 -26.34
N ILE A 191 5.91 4.10 -25.81
CA ILE A 191 5.02 3.04 -25.33
C ILE A 191 5.43 2.64 -23.93
N SER A 192 4.46 2.45 -23.05
CA SER A 192 4.63 1.80 -21.75
C SER A 192 3.81 0.53 -21.64
N PHE A 193 4.26 -0.40 -20.80
CA PHE A 193 3.45 -1.52 -20.34
C PHE A 193 3.74 -1.79 -18.87
N HIS A 194 2.90 -2.59 -18.20
CA HIS A 194 3.17 -2.99 -16.82
C HIS A 194 2.71 -4.43 -16.61
N VAL A 195 3.60 -5.25 -16.08
CA VAL A 195 3.45 -6.71 -15.97
C VAL A 195 2.70 -7.19 -14.72
N GLY A 196 2.09 -6.28 -13.96
CA GLY A 196 1.62 -6.53 -12.59
C GLY A 196 2.69 -6.38 -11.50
N SER A 197 2.26 -6.17 -10.25
CA SER A 197 3.15 -6.11 -9.07
C SER A 197 3.51 -7.54 -8.63
N GLY A 198 4.76 -7.76 -8.17
CA GLY A 198 5.22 -9.08 -7.73
C GLY A 198 5.17 -10.12 -8.85
N CYS A 199 5.74 -9.79 -10.01
CA CYS A 199 5.74 -10.67 -11.18
C CYS A 199 6.73 -11.84 -10.99
N ASP A 200 6.26 -13.07 -11.20
CA ASP A 200 7.08 -14.30 -11.19
C ASP A 200 7.12 -14.99 -12.58
N ASP A 201 6.89 -14.22 -13.64
CA ASP A 201 6.96 -14.65 -15.05
C ASP A 201 7.96 -13.76 -15.83
N PRO A 202 9.29 -13.90 -15.65
CA PRO A 202 10.27 -13.07 -16.36
C PRO A 202 10.06 -13.00 -17.89
N PRO A 203 9.68 -14.08 -18.61
CA PRO A 203 9.36 -14.02 -20.04
C PRO A 203 8.32 -12.97 -20.47
N VAL A 204 7.43 -12.51 -19.59
CA VAL A 204 6.45 -11.46 -19.89
C VAL A 204 7.09 -10.17 -20.39
N PHE A 205 8.24 -9.79 -19.82
CA PHE A 205 8.96 -8.58 -20.23
C PHE A 205 9.40 -8.66 -21.69
N ARG A 206 9.89 -9.83 -22.12
CA ARG A 206 10.23 -10.07 -23.53
C ARG A 206 8.99 -9.95 -24.43
N ARG A 207 7.85 -10.50 -24.02
CA ARG A 207 6.58 -10.37 -24.78
C ARG A 207 6.17 -8.90 -24.92
N GLY A 208 6.24 -8.13 -23.83
CA GLY A 208 5.95 -6.70 -23.81
C GLY A 208 6.88 -5.90 -24.72
N ILE A 209 8.20 -6.09 -24.61
CA ILE A 209 9.22 -5.42 -25.43
C ILE A 209 9.02 -5.76 -26.92
N ALA A 210 8.85 -7.04 -27.27
CA ALA A 210 8.64 -7.47 -28.65
C ALA A 210 7.38 -6.83 -29.27
N ALA A 211 6.32 -6.71 -28.48
CA ALA A 211 5.07 -6.15 -28.94
C ALA A 211 5.12 -4.61 -29.04
N ALA A 212 5.83 -3.94 -28.12
CA ALA A 212 6.12 -2.52 -28.22
C ALA A 212 6.90 -2.19 -29.51
N ARG A 213 7.89 -3.02 -29.89
CA ARG A 213 8.63 -2.83 -31.14
C ARG A 213 7.73 -2.76 -32.38
N LYS A 214 6.78 -3.70 -32.48
CA LYS A 214 5.80 -3.71 -33.59
C LYS A 214 4.99 -2.42 -33.67
N LEU A 215 4.63 -1.86 -32.52
CA LEU A 215 3.90 -0.59 -32.46
C LEU A 215 4.78 0.63 -32.75
N PHE A 216 6.06 0.64 -32.37
CA PHE A 216 6.99 1.67 -32.83
C PHE A 216 7.08 1.67 -34.36
N ASP A 217 7.23 0.48 -34.98
CA ASP A 217 7.33 0.36 -36.44
C ASP A 217 6.06 0.86 -37.13
N TYR A 218 4.89 0.50 -36.57
CA TYR A 218 3.61 1.02 -37.03
C TYR A 218 3.52 2.54 -36.89
N ALA A 219 3.93 3.11 -35.76
CA ALA A 219 3.88 4.55 -35.51
C ALA A 219 4.76 5.34 -36.51
N THR A 220 5.91 4.78 -36.92
CA THR A 220 6.75 5.34 -37.98
C THR A 220 6.01 5.48 -39.30
N THR A 221 5.14 4.52 -39.67
CA THR A 221 4.32 4.61 -40.90
C THR A 221 3.31 5.76 -40.86
N LEU A 222 2.98 6.26 -39.67
CA LEU A 222 2.09 7.39 -39.44
C LEU A 222 2.85 8.72 -39.27
N GLY A 223 4.17 8.70 -39.38
CA GLY A 223 5.04 9.87 -39.25
C GLY A 223 5.37 10.27 -37.81
N TYR A 224 5.26 9.34 -36.86
CA TYR A 224 5.84 9.51 -35.52
C TYR A 224 7.29 9.04 -35.49
N ASN A 225 8.07 9.61 -34.57
CA ASN A 225 9.40 9.14 -34.22
C ASN A 225 9.42 8.86 -32.72
N PHE A 226 9.03 7.65 -32.33
CA PHE A 226 9.05 7.26 -30.91
C PHE A 226 10.49 7.09 -30.43
N ASP A 227 10.80 7.69 -29.29
CA ASP A 227 12.12 7.67 -28.66
C ASP A 227 12.10 7.12 -27.22
N LEU A 228 10.94 6.65 -26.74
CA LEU A 228 10.76 6.21 -25.35
C LEU A 228 10.07 4.85 -25.23
N LEU A 229 10.73 3.90 -24.56
CA LEU A 229 10.17 2.65 -24.11
C LEU A 229 10.13 2.62 -22.59
N ASP A 230 8.96 2.33 -22.01
CA ASP A 230 8.77 2.20 -20.58
C ASP A 230 8.34 0.76 -20.23
N LEU A 231 9.15 0.12 -19.39
CA LEU A 231 9.00 -1.28 -18.99
C LEU A 231 8.06 -1.46 -17.79
N GLY A 232 7.57 -0.36 -17.19
CA GLY A 232 6.71 -0.38 -16.01
C GLY A 232 7.40 -0.95 -14.77
N GLY A 233 6.59 -1.41 -13.81
CA GLY A 233 7.05 -2.00 -12.55
C GLY A 233 6.99 -3.53 -12.51
N GLY A 234 6.89 -4.09 -11.31
CA GLY A 234 6.74 -5.54 -11.09
C GLY A 234 7.99 -6.26 -10.57
N TYR A 235 9.11 -5.56 -10.47
CA TYR A 235 10.37 -6.09 -9.95
C TYR A 235 10.26 -6.46 -8.45
N PRO A 236 10.83 -7.61 -8.03
CA PRO A 236 10.74 -8.08 -6.66
C PRO A 236 11.61 -7.26 -5.71
N GLY A 237 11.08 -6.88 -4.55
CA GLY A 237 11.76 -6.00 -3.59
C GLY A 237 12.13 -6.65 -2.26
N ASN A 238 11.48 -7.76 -1.89
CA ASN A 238 11.60 -8.34 -0.55
C ASN A 238 12.99 -8.93 -0.30
N THR A 239 13.34 -9.10 0.96
CA THR A 239 14.55 -9.78 1.40
C THR A 239 14.63 -11.19 0.79
N GLY A 240 15.80 -11.55 0.24
CA GLY A 240 16.03 -12.86 -0.37
C GLY A 240 15.52 -13.01 -1.82
N THR A 241 14.91 -11.98 -2.40
CA THR A 241 14.54 -11.97 -3.83
C THR A 241 15.66 -11.41 -4.72
N SER A 242 15.66 -11.76 -6.01
CA SER A 242 16.64 -11.27 -7.00
C SER A 242 15.97 -10.79 -8.29
N ILE A 243 16.54 -9.72 -8.88
CA ILE A 243 16.15 -9.19 -10.19
C ILE A 243 16.84 -9.93 -11.35
N ASP A 244 17.86 -10.76 -11.10
CA ASP A 244 18.79 -11.26 -12.12
C ASP A 244 18.08 -11.87 -13.35
N LYS A 245 17.15 -12.81 -13.13
CA LYS A 245 16.42 -13.46 -14.22
C LYS A 245 15.59 -12.49 -15.05
N ILE A 246 14.98 -11.49 -14.41
CA ILE A 246 14.21 -10.44 -15.09
C ILE A 246 15.17 -9.56 -15.90
N ALA A 247 16.31 -9.17 -15.30
CA ALA A 247 17.32 -8.36 -15.96
C ALA A 247 17.91 -9.04 -17.20
N ASP A 248 18.25 -10.32 -17.11
CA ASP A 248 18.76 -11.09 -18.25
C ASP A 248 17.76 -11.12 -19.41
N VAL A 249 16.48 -11.38 -19.12
CA VAL A 249 15.41 -11.39 -20.13
C VAL A 249 15.22 -10.01 -20.76
N ILE A 250 15.21 -8.95 -19.94
CA ILE A 250 15.07 -7.57 -20.44
C ILE A 250 16.26 -7.20 -21.32
N ASN A 251 17.50 -7.43 -20.87
CA ASN A 251 18.69 -7.04 -21.61
C ASN A 251 18.76 -7.73 -22.99
N LEU A 252 18.50 -9.04 -23.04
CA LEU A 252 18.44 -9.79 -24.31
C LEU A 252 17.31 -9.29 -25.23
N ALA A 253 16.14 -9.00 -24.67
CA ALA A 253 15.02 -8.46 -25.45
C ALA A 253 15.30 -7.03 -25.96
N LEU A 254 15.96 -6.19 -25.17
CA LEU A 254 16.35 -4.84 -25.59
C LEU A 254 17.45 -4.88 -26.66
N GLU A 255 18.40 -5.81 -26.60
CA GLU A 255 19.40 -6.01 -27.65
C GLU A 255 18.75 -6.44 -28.98
N GLU A 256 17.80 -7.37 -28.92
CA GLU A 256 17.13 -7.90 -30.11
C GLU A 256 16.15 -6.89 -30.74
N PHE A 257 15.31 -6.26 -29.92
CA PHE A 257 14.19 -5.44 -30.44
C PHE A 257 14.48 -3.94 -30.43
N PHE A 258 15.35 -3.46 -29.54
CA PHE A 258 15.70 -2.04 -29.44
C PHE A 258 17.22 -1.85 -29.41
N PRO A 259 17.98 -2.31 -30.42
CA PRO A 259 19.44 -2.16 -30.44
C PRO A 259 19.90 -0.71 -30.54
N ASP A 260 19.05 0.19 -31.05
CA ASP A 260 19.33 1.61 -31.19
C ASP A 260 19.47 2.28 -29.80
N PRO A 261 20.65 2.82 -29.46
CA PRO A 261 20.88 3.47 -28.17
C PRO A 261 20.18 4.84 -28.04
N SER A 262 19.63 5.40 -29.13
CA SER A 262 18.88 6.65 -29.08
C SER A 262 17.49 6.51 -28.45
N VAL A 263 16.94 5.28 -28.43
CA VAL A 263 15.70 4.98 -27.71
C VAL A 263 15.98 4.95 -26.21
N LYS A 264 15.38 5.88 -25.49
CA LYS A 264 15.42 5.94 -24.03
C LYS A 264 14.57 4.80 -23.48
N VAL A 265 15.16 4.02 -22.58
CA VAL A 265 14.44 2.97 -21.87
C VAL A 265 14.31 3.36 -20.41
N ILE A 266 13.08 3.32 -19.90
CA ILE A 266 12.76 3.63 -18.51
C ILE A 266 11.99 2.47 -17.88
N ALA A 267 11.86 2.49 -16.57
CA ALA A 267 11.02 1.57 -15.81
C ALA A 267 10.42 2.27 -14.60
N GLU A 268 9.36 1.70 -14.03
CA GLU A 268 8.60 2.25 -12.89
C GLU A 268 8.72 1.40 -11.61
N PRO A 269 9.93 1.06 -11.11
CA PRO A 269 10.07 0.27 -9.89
C PRO A 269 9.56 1.04 -8.65
N GLY A 270 8.58 0.46 -7.94
CA GLY A 270 8.18 0.89 -6.60
C GLY A 270 8.75 -0.05 -5.54
N ARG A 271 8.09 -1.21 -5.36
CA ARG A 271 8.41 -2.22 -4.34
C ARG A 271 9.89 -2.59 -4.29
N PHE A 272 10.52 -2.73 -5.47
CA PHE A 272 11.93 -3.11 -5.60
C PHE A 272 12.87 -2.29 -4.71
N PHE A 273 12.63 -0.98 -4.63
CA PHE A 273 13.50 -0.07 -3.90
C PHE A 273 13.29 -0.07 -2.39
N VAL A 274 12.03 -0.21 -1.95
CA VAL A 274 11.67 0.15 -0.57
C VAL A 274 11.22 -1.02 0.28
N ALA A 275 10.82 -2.17 -0.30
CA ALA A 275 10.21 -3.24 0.49
C ALA A 275 11.11 -3.71 1.63
N SER A 276 12.33 -4.16 1.33
CA SER A 276 13.31 -4.65 2.31
C SER A 276 13.94 -3.57 3.19
N ALA A 277 13.78 -2.29 2.83
CA ALA A 277 14.41 -1.18 3.53
C ALA A 277 13.73 -0.87 4.87
N PHE A 278 12.49 -1.33 5.08
CA PHE A 278 11.72 -1.05 6.28
C PHE A 278 11.37 -2.35 7.01
N ALA A 279 11.49 -2.32 8.33
CA ALA A 279 10.81 -3.27 9.20
C ALA A 279 10.02 -2.54 10.27
N LEU A 280 8.88 -3.13 10.64
CA LEU A 280 7.94 -2.60 11.63
C LEU A 280 8.11 -3.35 12.95
N ALA A 281 8.24 -2.63 14.05
CA ALA A 281 8.08 -3.16 15.40
C ALA A 281 6.69 -2.83 15.95
N THR A 282 6.03 -3.82 16.54
CA THR A 282 4.73 -3.65 17.20
C THR A 282 4.76 -4.26 18.60
N ASN A 283 4.22 -3.55 19.58
CA ASN A 283 4.13 -3.99 20.96
C ASN A 283 2.85 -4.80 21.18
N ILE A 284 2.93 -5.85 21.98
CA ILE A 284 1.76 -6.59 22.47
C ILE A 284 1.15 -5.81 23.64
N HIS A 285 0.07 -5.07 23.40
CA HIS A 285 -0.60 -4.30 24.45
C HIS A 285 -1.66 -5.12 25.20
N SER A 286 -2.11 -6.25 24.64
CA SER A 286 -3.05 -7.16 25.32
C SER A 286 -2.90 -8.60 24.85
N LYS A 287 -3.36 -9.55 25.69
CA LYS A 287 -3.30 -10.99 25.45
C LYS A 287 -4.56 -11.65 25.99
N ARG A 288 -5.10 -12.62 25.25
CA ARG A 288 -6.21 -13.47 25.68
C ARG A 288 -5.88 -14.94 25.47
N GLU A 289 -6.01 -15.73 26.53
CA GLU A 289 -5.88 -17.19 26.47
C GLU A 289 -7.26 -17.83 26.29
N VAL A 290 -7.43 -18.59 25.21
CA VAL A 290 -8.59 -19.44 24.99
C VAL A 290 -8.28 -20.79 25.65
N ARG A 291 -9.15 -21.20 26.56
CA ARG A 291 -9.01 -22.45 27.31
C ARG A 291 -10.03 -23.46 26.82
N ASN A 292 -9.71 -24.74 26.99
CA ASN A 292 -10.67 -25.81 26.78
C ASN A 292 -11.88 -25.62 27.73
N ASN A 293 -13.09 -25.91 27.23
CA ASN A 293 -14.34 -25.77 27.99
C ASN A 293 -14.57 -26.92 28.98
N ASP A 294 -13.71 -27.95 28.97
CA ASP A 294 -13.76 -29.04 29.93
C ASP A 294 -13.18 -28.56 31.27
N GLU A 295 -14.02 -28.43 32.31
CA GLU A 295 -13.66 -27.90 33.64
C GLU A 295 -12.48 -28.64 34.30
N LYS A 296 -12.16 -29.84 33.85
CA LYS A 296 -11.05 -30.67 34.37
C LYS A 296 -9.71 -30.44 33.66
N ASP A 297 -9.73 -29.93 32.43
CA ASP A 297 -8.55 -29.70 31.60
C ASP A 297 -8.53 -28.23 31.20
N GLY A 298 -8.15 -27.35 32.12
CA GLY A 298 -8.04 -25.90 31.88
C GLY A 298 -6.88 -25.49 30.97
N SER A 299 -6.44 -26.38 30.08
CA SER A 299 -5.33 -26.17 29.16
C SER A 299 -5.66 -25.08 28.14
N ILE A 300 -4.62 -24.32 27.78
CA ILE A 300 -4.69 -23.27 26.76
C ILE A 300 -4.68 -23.95 25.39
N THR A 301 -5.74 -23.73 24.62
CA THR A 301 -5.89 -24.26 23.26
C THR A 301 -5.45 -23.26 22.20
N HIS A 302 -5.61 -21.96 22.47
CA HIS A 302 -5.25 -20.88 21.56
C HIS A 302 -4.88 -19.60 22.33
N VAL A 303 -4.01 -18.76 21.77
CA VAL A 303 -3.67 -17.46 22.34
C VAL A 303 -3.91 -16.35 21.33
N MET A 304 -4.63 -15.31 21.72
CA MET A 304 -4.83 -14.11 20.91
C MET A 304 -3.91 -13.01 21.43
N TYR A 305 -3.04 -12.48 20.58
CA TYR A 305 -2.19 -11.32 20.88
C TYR A 305 -2.75 -10.09 20.18
N TYR A 306 -2.86 -8.98 20.90
CA TYR A 306 -3.33 -7.69 20.37
C TYR A 306 -2.15 -6.74 20.32
N ILE A 307 -1.85 -6.24 19.13
CA ILE A 307 -0.72 -5.37 18.84
C ILE A 307 -1.17 -3.94 18.51
N ASN A 308 -0.28 -2.98 18.71
CA ASN A 308 -0.57 -1.55 18.59
C ASN A 308 -0.50 -0.98 17.16
N ASP A 309 -0.53 -1.84 16.13
CA ASP A 309 -0.77 -1.47 14.73
C ASP A 309 -1.53 -2.62 14.04
N GLY A 310 -2.33 -2.31 13.02
CA GLY A 310 -3.32 -3.23 12.48
C GLY A 310 -3.58 -3.06 10.99
N VAL A 311 -4.62 -3.73 10.51
CA VAL A 311 -5.05 -3.77 9.10
C VAL A 311 -5.50 -2.39 8.59
N TYR A 312 -5.94 -1.50 9.49
CA TYR A 312 -6.26 -0.11 9.14
C TYR A 312 -5.05 0.84 9.15
N GLY A 313 -3.96 0.41 9.79
CA GLY A 313 -2.66 1.08 9.84
C GLY A 313 -1.67 0.41 8.88
N ALA A 314 -0.51 -0.04 9.36
CA ALA A 314 0.56 -0.59 8.54
C ALA A 314 0.21 -1.89 7.77
N PHE A 315 -0.73 -2.69 8.27
CA PHE A 315 -1.08 -4.00 7.69
C PHE A 315 -2.20 -3.94 6.67
N ASN A 316 -2.57 -2.74 6.20
CA ASN A 316 -3.52 -2.57 5.09
C ASN A 316 -3.11 -3.35 3.82
N CYS A 317 -1.81 -3.59 3.65
CA CYS A 317 -1.22 -4.41 2.59
C CYS A 317 -1.74 -5.85 2.57
N CYS A 318 -2.22 -6.39 3.69
CA CYS A 318 -2.83 -7.71 3.74
C CYS A 318 -4.13 -7.76 2.91
N LEU A 319 -4.86 -6.65 2.84
CA LEU A 319 -6.14 -6.57 2.15
C LEU A 319 -6.00 -6.33 0.65
N TYR A 320 -5.23 -5.32 0.24
CA TYR A 320 -5.18 -4.89 -1.15
C TYR A 320 -3.90 -5.26 -1.90
N ASP A 321 -2.81 -5.55 -1.16
CA ASP A 321 -1.53 -5.94 -1.75
C ASP A 321 -1.28 -7.45 -1.61
N HIS A 322 -2.15 -8.21 -0.94
CA HIS A 322 -2.01 -9.64 -0.69
C HIS A 322 -0.71 -10.02 0.05
N TYR A 323 -0.20 -9.11 0.88
CA TYR A 323 0.95 -9.37 1.74
C TYR A 323 0.61 -10.38 2.84
N HIS A 324 1.56 -11.27 3.15
CA HIS A 324 1.41 -12.29 4.18
C HIS A 324 2.40 -11.99 5.32
N PRO A 325 1.96 -11.33 6.40
CA PRO A 325 2.84 -10.93 7.50
C PRO A 325 3.41 -12.15 8.23
N THR A 326 4.72 -12.14 8.45
CA THR A 326 5.43 -13.14 9.26
C THR A 326 5.96 -12.47 10.52
N PRO A 327 5.31 -12.65 11.68
CA PRO A 327 5.77 -12.05 12.93
C PRO A 327 7.05 -12.73 13.42
N ILE A 328 8.02 -11.94 13.85
CA ILE A 328 9.28 -12.41 14.43
C ILE A 328 9.37 -11.84 15.85
N PRO A 329 9.31 -12.68 16.91
CA PRO A 329 9.59 -12.21 18.27
C PRO A 329 10.97 -11.53 18.34
N LEU A 330 11.04 -10.29 18.82
CA LEU A 330 12.33 -9.60 19.00
C LEU A 330 13.14 -10.25 20.13
N GLU A 331 12.46 -10.64 21.21
CA GLU A 331 13.00 -11.51 22.24
C GLU A 331 12.37 -12.90 22.12
N ASN A 332 13.19 -13.92 21.85
CA ASN A 332 12.73 -15.30 21.83
C ASN A 332 13.34 -16.06 23.01
N ASN A 333 12.57 -16.17 24.08
CA ASN A 333 12.94 -16.94 25.27
C ASN A 333 12.75 -18.47 25.08
N GLY A 334 12.45 -18.90 23.85
CA GLY A 334 12.09 -20.28 23.54
C GLY A 334 10.76 -20.70 24.14
N GLY A 335 10.56 -22.01 24.28
CA GLY A 335 9.39 -22.58 24.94
C GLY A 335 8.41 -23.28 24.00
N LYS A 336 7.30 -23.73 24.58
CA LYS A 336 6.26 -24.48 23.86
C LYS A 336 5.57 -23.56 22.86
N LEU A 337 5.49 -24.01 21.61
CA LEU A 337 4.70 -23.35 20.59
C LEU A 337 3.21 -23.61 20.82
N THR A 338 2.41 -22.56 20.79
CA THR A 338 0.96 -22.62 20.98
C THR A 338 0.25 -22.00 19.77
N PRO A 339 -0.84 -22.61 19.27
CA PRO A 339 -1.70 -22.00 18.27
C PRO A 339 -2.11 -20.60 18.71
N SER A 340 -1.91 -19.63 17.83
CA SER A 340 -2.06 -18.22 18.15
C SER A 340 -2.62 -17.43 16.97
N SER A 341 -3.19 -16.26 17.28
CA SER A 341 -3.61 -15.25 16.29
C SER A 341 -3.15 -13.86 16.74
N ILE A 342 -2.91 -12.97 15.77
CA ILE A 342 -2.47 -11.59 16.01
C ILE A 342 -3.53 -10.64 15.47
N TRP A 343 -3.90 -9.67 16.30
CA TRP A 343 -4.98 -8.71 16.06
C TRP A 343 -4.44 -7.29 16.20
N GLY A 344 -4.95 -6.38 15.37
CA GLY A 344 -4.67 -4.96 15.51
C GLY A 344 -5.47 -4.31 16.65
N PRO A 345 -5.28 -3.00 16.86
CA PRO A 345 -5.79 -2.30 18.05
C PRO A 345 -7.22 -1.78 17.90
N THR A 346 -7.83 -1.86 16.70
CA THR A 346 -9.14 -1.24 16.46
C THR A 346 -10.29 -2.04 17.10
N CYS A 347 -11.47 -1.41 17.20
CA CYS A 347 -12.66 -2.09 17.69
C CYS A 347 -13.30 -3.02 16.65
N ASP A 348 -12.75 -3.12 15.44
CA ASP A 348 -13.28 -3.93 14.36
C ASP A 348 -12.72 -5.35 14.39
N SER A 349 -13.61 -6.34 14.41
CA SER A 349 -13.24 -7.76 14.30
C SER A 349 -12.54 -8.15 13.00
N MET A 350 -12.55 -7.30 11.96
CA MET A 350 -11.78 -7.52 10.74
C MET A 350 -10.30 -7.12 10.88
N ASP A 351 -9.92 -6.49 11.99
CA ASP A 351 -8.55 -6.09 12.28
C ASP A 351 -7.72 -7.28 12.79
N GLN A 352 -7.61 -8.30 11.96
CA GLN A 352 -6.87 -9.51 12.22
C GLN A 352 -5.65 -9.56 11.29
N VAL A 353 -4.46 -9.38 11.87
CA VAL A 353 -3.20 -9.32 11.11
C VAL A 353 -2.69 -10.71 10.74
N VAL A 354 -2.76 -11.67 11.67
CA VAL A 354 -2.39 -13.07 11.42
C VAL A 354 -3.50 -13.97 11.94
N GLU A 355 -4.10 -14.75 11.04
CA GLU A 355 -5.23 -15.60 11.38
C GLU A 355 -4.83 -16.78 12.28
N ASN A 356 -3.79 -17.52 11.86
CA ASN A 356 -3.32 -18.70 12.56
C ASN A 356 -1.79 -18.83 12.44
N ILE A 357 -1.11 -18.96 13.58
CA ILE A 357 0.32 -19.19 13.65
C ILE A 357 0.70 -19.91 14.95
N ASN A 358 1.74 -20.73 14.93
CA ASN A 358 2.31 -21.30 16.14
C ASN A 358 3.43 -20.39 16.65
N LEU A 359 3.23 -19.78 17.83
CA LEU A 359 4.20 -18.87 18.44
C LEU A 359 4.69 -19.41 19.78
N PRO A 360 5.93 -19.08 20.20
CA PRO A 360 6.33 -19.26 21.58
C PRO A 360 5.41 -18.43 22.51
N THR A 361 5.52 -18.67 23.81
CA THR A 361 4.75 -17.88 24.78
C THR A 361 5.27 -16.45 24.79
N MET A 362 4.42 -15.50 24.39
CA MET A 362 4.68 -14.07 24.48
C MET A 362 3.83 -13.44 25.60
N ASN A 363 4.24 -12.27 26.06
CA ASN A 363 3.63 -11.50 27.14
C ASN A 363 3.27 -10.09 26.68
N VAL A 364 2.40 -9.43 27.46
CA VAL A 364 2.14 -8.00 27.28
C VAL A 364 3.43 -7.23 27.53
N GLY A 365 3.75 -6.30 26.64
CA GLY A 365 5.02 -5.57 26.63
C GLY A 365 6.08 -6.18 25.71
N ASP A 366 5.94 -7.44 25.29
CA ASP A 366 6.86 -8.03 24.31
C ASP A 366 6.61 -7.44 22.91
N TRP A 367 7.61 -7.53 22.04
CA TRP A 367 7.58 -6.95 20.70
C TRP A 367 7.66 -8.00 19.59
N PHE A 368 6.91 -7.76 18.53
CA PHE A 368 7.09 -8.43 17.24
C PHE A 368 7.76 -7.49 16.25
N MET A 369 8.64 -8.04 15.43
CA MET A 369 9.18 -7.43 14.22
C MET A 369 8.53 -8.05 12.99
N PHE A 370 8.21 -7.22 12.01
CA PHE A 370 7.75 -7.60 10.67
C PHE A 370 8.68 -7.01 9.62
N LYS A 371 9.33 -7.88 8.85
CA LYS A 371 10.27 -7.49 7.78
C LYS A 371 9.54 -7.18 6.48
N ASP A 372 10.26 -6.53 5.57
CA ASP A 372 9.81 -6.20 4.22
C ASP A 372 8.54 -5.31 4.20
N MET A 373 8.42 -4.41 5.18
CA MET A 373 7.22 -3.61 5.43
C MET A 373 7.30 -2.20 4.80
N GLY A 374 8.14 -2.00 3.78
CA GLY A 374 8.37 -0.68 3.19
C GLY A 374 7.55 -0.37 1.94
N ALA A 375 6.85 -1.34 1.36
CA ALA A 375 6.09 -1.16 0.13
C ALA A 375 4.59 -1.34 0.36
N TYR A 376 3.80 -0.32 0.00
CA TYR A 376 2.35 -0.34 0.10
C TYR A 376 1.85 -0.62 1.53
N THR A 377 2.48 0.00 2.51
CA THR A 377 2.11 -0.09 3.92
C THR A 377 1.67 1.30 4.40
N MET A 378 2.60 2.11 4.91
CA MET A 378 2.32 3.41 5.50
C MET A 378 1.60 4.40 4.57
N VAL A 379 1.84 4.32 3.25
CA VAL A 379 1.25 5.23 2.24
C VAL A 379 -0.27 5.12 2.14
N ALA A 380 -0.85 3.97 2.53
CA ALA A 380 -2.29 3.73 2.55
C ALA A 380 -2.86 3.58 3.98
N ALA A 381 -2.04 3.85 5.00
CA ALA A 381 -2.48 3.78 6.38
C ALA A 381 -3.48 4.89 6.69
N THR A 382 -4.42 4.60 7.58
CA THR A 382 -5.43 5.56 8.04
C THR A 382 -5.36 5.68 9.56
N THR A 383 -5.89 6.77 10.10
CA THR A 383 -6.02 6.97 11.55
C THR A 383 -7.39 6.52 12.06
N PHE A 384 -7.91 5.41 11.52
CA PHE A 384 -9.22 4.88 11.91
C PHE A 384 -9.23 4.54 13.42
N ASN A 385 -10.35 4.82 14.10
CA ASN A 385 -10.47 4.78 15.57
C ASN A 385 -9.52 5.73 16.35
N GLY A 386 -8.78 6.62 15.67
CA GLY A 386 -7.91 7.60 16.30
C GLY A 386 -6.49 7.10 16.60
N PHE A 387 -6.13 5.89 16.17
CA PHE A 387 -4.76 5.40 16.29
C PHE A 387 -3.84 6.16 15.32
N PRO A 388 -2.68 6.65 15.78
CA PRO A 388 -1.74 7.35 14.92
C PRO A 388 -1.05 6.38 13.94
N CYS A 389 -0.51 6.90 12.85
CA CYS A 389 0.36 6.13 11.99
C CYS A 389 1.72 5.92 12.67
N SER A 390 2.27 4.71 12.55
CA SER A 390 3.61 4.36 13.07
C SER A 390 4.71 5.28 12.55
N LYS A 391 5.55 5.78 13.46
CA LYS A 391 6.67 6.68 13.14
C LYS A 391 7.79 5.94 12.41
N VAL A 392 8.67 6.68 11.74
CA VAL A 392 9.83 6.11 11.03
C VAL A 392 11.12 6.62 11.65
N HIS A 393 11.98 5.71 12.09
CA HIS A 393 13.35 6.00 12.48
C HIS A 393 14.29 5.62 11.33
N ALA A 394 14.76 6.62 10.59
CA ALA A 394 15.68 6.41 9.48
C ALA A 394 17.12 6.27 10.00
N ILE A 395 17.84 5.27 9.46
CA ILE A 395 19.24 5.01 9.76
C ILE A 395 20.05 4.92 8.47
N ILE A 396 21.33 5.29 8.57
CA ILE A 396 22.30 5.16 7.49
C ILE A 396 23.65 4.77 8.08
N ASN A 397 24.42 3.93 7.39
CA ASN A 397 25.79 3.65 7.82
C ASN A 397 26.74 4.81 7.45
N GLU A 398 27.90 4.87 8.09
CA GLU A 398 28.86 5.95 7.88
C GLU A 398 29.34 6.02 6.42
N HIS A 399 29.57 4.87 5.79
CA HIS A 399 30.01 4.82 4.40
C HIS A 399 29.00 5.47 3.43
N ASN A 400 27.72 5.09 3.51
CA ASN A 400 26.67 5.63 2.64
C ASN A 400 26.36 7.09 2.99
N TRP A 401 26.51 7.49 4.26
CA TRP A 401 26.42 8.88 4.65
C TRP A 401 27.45 9.73 3.91
N GLN A 402 28.72 9.32 3.92
CA GLN A 402 29.79 10.02 3.19
C GLN A 402 29.50 10.12 1.68
N LEU A 403 28.82 9.12 1.11
CA LEU A 403 28.43 9.12 -0.29
C LEU A 403 27.33 10.14 -0.62
N LEU A 404 26.38 10.37 0.30
CA LEU A 404 25.16 11.13 0.02
C LEU A 404 25.16 12.57 0.53
N LYS A 405 25.94 12.88 1.58
CA LYS A 405 25.85 14.15 2.32
C LYS A 405 26.07 15.43 1.49
N ASP A 406 26.83 15.34 0.39
CA ASP A 406 27.20 16.50 -0.43
C ASP A 406 26.28 16.69 -1.65
N HIS A 407 25.15 15.97 -1.70
CA HIS A 407 24.28 15.91 -2.88
C HIS A 407 22.82 16.25 -2.56
N SER A 408 22.32 17.34 -3.14
CA SER A 408 20.92 17.77 -3.09
C SER A 408 19.97 16.74 -3.75
N PRO A 409 18.73 16.55 -3.25
CA PRO A 409 18.05 17.32 -2.19
C PRO A 409 18.34 16.87 -0.75
N LEU A 410 19.17 15.83 -0.55
CA LEU A 410 19.67 15.52 0.78
C LEU A 410 20.66 16.62 1.21
N ASP A 411 20.60 17.04 2.46
CA ASP A 411 21.53 18.03 3.04
C ASP A 411 22.12 17.46 4.33
N GLU A 412 23.32 17.90 4.71
CA GLU A 412 24.00 17.52 5.95
C GLU A 412 23.12 17.84 7.18
N ASP A 413 22.29 18.88 7.11
CA ASP A 413 21.32 19.24 8.16
C ASP A 413 20.28 18.12 8.44
N ARG A 414 20.06 17.19 7.50
CA ARG A 414 19.18 16.01 7.69
C ARG A 414 19.86 14.89 8.49
N LEU A 415 21.17 14.96 8.71
CA LEU A 415 21.98 13.87 9.21
C LEU A 415 22.48 14.16 10.62
N VAL A 416 22.19 13.26 11.56
CA VAL A 416 22.57 13.42 12.96
C VAL A 416 23.67 12.42 13.31
N MET A 417 24.85 12.94 13.64
CA MET A 417 26.01 12.18 14.10
C MET A 417 25.93 11.88 15.60
N GLY A 418 26.23 10.65 16.00
CA GLY A 418 26.47 10.30 17.40
C GLY A 418 25.93 8.92 17.78
N ASN A 419 26.53 8.33 18.83
CA ASN A 419 26.02 7.12 19.46
C ASN A 419 24.54 7.33 19.80
N MET A 420 23.67 6.42 19.34
CA MET A 420 22.29 6.33 19.80
C MET A 420 22.26 6.09 21.32
N LYS A 421 22.38 7.15 22.11
CA LYS A 421 21.64 7.22 23.36
C LYS A 421 20.20 7.42 22.90
N PHE A 422 19.43 6.34 22.87
CA PHE A 422 18.01 6.32 22.56
C PHE A 422 17.24 7.14 23.61
N THR A 423 17.39 8.46 23.55
CA THR A 423 16.52 9.46 24.15
C THR A 423 15.69 10.06 23.03
N LEU A 424 15.03 9.20 22.24
CA LEU A 424 13.95 9.59 21.34
C LEU A 424 12.67 9.31 22.11
N GLY A 425 12.19 10.31 22.83
CA GLY A 425 11.06 10.17 23.73
C GLY A 425 10.50 11.50 24.14
N LEU A 426 9.84 12.18 23.21
CA LEU A 426 8.72 13.06 23.54
C LEU A 426 7.66 12.86 22.46
N ASP A 427 6.57 12.21 22.84
CA ASP A 427 5.32 12.11 22.10
C ASP A 427 4.48 13.38 22.28
N ALA A 428 3.43 13.53 21.45
CA ALA A 428 2.67 14.76 21.24
C ALA A 428 1.80 15.24 22.43
N ASN A 429 2.04 14.75 23.65
CA ASN A 429 1.37 15.19 24.88
C ASN A 429 2.34 15.55 26.02
N GLY A 430 3.62 15.77 25.73
CA GLY A 430 4.67 16.02 26.72
C GLY A 430 4.41 17.19 27.68
N GLU A 431 3.88 16.90 28.86
CA GLU A 431 4.23 17.61 30.08
C GLU A 431 5.04 16.70 31.01
N ARG A 432 6.32 17.01 31.21
CA ARG A 432 6.77 17.53 32.51
C ARG A 432 8.16 18.17 32.48
N GLN A 433 8.25 19.18 33.32
CA GLN A 433 9.31 20.17 33.51
C GLN A 433 10.69 19.56 33.82
N ASP A 434 11.70 20.14 33.18
CA ASP A 434 13.11 20.01 33.54
C ASP A 434 13.35 20.49 34.98
N GLY A 435 14.05 19.68 35.76
CA GLY A 435 14.59 20.14 37.04
C GLY A 435 15.01 19.03 37.98
N VAL A 436 16.05 18.26 37.65
CA VAL A 436 16.89 17.66 38.70
C VAL A 436 18.35 17.66 38.25
N GLU A 437 19.13 18.51 38.92
CA GLU A 437 20.58 18.57 38.86
C GLU A 437 21.23 17.28 39.39
N ASN A 438 22.37 16.94 38.77
CA ASN A 438 23.38 16.02 39.27
C ASN A 438 23.63 16.13 40.78
N TRP A 439 23.48 15.02 41.51
CA TRP A 439 24.33 14.71 42.66
C TRP A 439 24.63 13.21 42.69
N GLY A 440 25.92 12.88 42.76
CA GLY A 440 26.41 11.50 42.73
C GLY A 440 26.56 10.83 44.11
N ILE A 441 26.62 9.49 44.02
CA ILE A 441 27.31 8.50 44.90
C ILE A 441 26.63 8.18 46.26
N PRO A 442 26.68 6.94 46.84
CA PRO A 442 26.81 5.56 46.32
C PRO A 442 25.79 4.53 46.86
N VAL A 443 25.85 3.34 46.24
CA VAL A 443 25.40 1.99 46.67
C VAL A 443 25.28 1.73 48.19
N SER A 444 24.13 1.20 48.64
CA SER A 444 24.06 0.17 49.69
C SER A 444 22.75 -0.63 49.67
N GLN A 445 22.90 -1.93 49.94
CA GLN A 445 21.93 -3.02 50.08
C GLN A 445 20.65 -2.68 50.85
N THR A 446 19.51 -3.32 50.52
CA THR A 446 18.82 -4.33 51.36
C THR A 446 17.44 -4.77 50.82
N SER A 447 17.32 -6.09 50.66
CA SER A 447 16.19 -7.00 51.00
C SER A 447 14.71 -6.60 50.86
N ALA A 448 14.00 -7.40 50.04
CA ALA A 448 12.75 -8.14 50.32
C ALA A 448 11.76 -7.64 51.39
N MET A 449 10.50 -7.42 50.98
CA MET A 449 9.24 -7.79 51.66
C MET A 449 8.10 -7.71 50.61
N ARG A 450 7.51 -8.83 50.19
CA ARG A 450 6.33 -9.55 50.72
C ARG A 450 4.98 -8.83 50.54
N HIS A 451 4.07 -9.62 49.96
CA HIS A 451 2.63 -9.45 49.82
C HIS A 451 1.92 -8.78 51.00
N GLN A 452 0.95 -7.92 50.67
CA GLN A 452 -0.28 -7.78 51.45
C GLN A 452 -1.50 -7.72 50.53
N GLU A 453 -2.39 -8.68 50.74
CA GLU A 453 -3.76 -8.74 50.26
C GLU A 453 -4.57 -7.56 50.81
N ILE A 454 -5.42 -6.95 49.99
CA ILE A 454 -6.47 -6.04 50.45
C ILE A 454 -7.82 -6.73 50.25
N THR A 455 -8.42 -7.07 51.38
CA THR A 455 -9.78 -7.60 51.54
C THR A 455 -10.83 -6.50 51.35
N MET A 456 -11.90 -6.84 50.63
CA MET A 456 -13.11 -6.04 50.47
C MET A 456 -13.83 -5.82 51.81
N ASN A 457 -14.36 -4.61 52.01
CA ASN A 457 -15.41 -4.37 53.00
C ASN A 457 -16.61 -3.63 52.38
N LYS A 458 -17.79 -4.25 52.53
CA LYS A 458 -19.11 -3.76 52.14
C LYS A 458 -19.72 -2.90 53.25
N SER A 459 -20.50 -1.88 52.89
CA SER A 459 -21.79 -1.43 53.50
C SER A 459 -22.02 0.10 53.29
N PRO A 460 -23.22 0.67 53.53
CA PRO A 460 -24.37 0.66 52.63
C PRO A 460 -24.91 2.07 52.26
N LEU A 461 -25.74 2.12 51.21
CA LEU A 461 -26.53 3.28 50.74
C LEU A 461 -27.65 3.69 51.73
N PRO A 462 -28.10 4.97 51.69
CA PRO A 462 -29.46 5.33 52.10
C PRO A 462 -30.38 5.67 50.92
N HIS A 463 -31.64 5.28 51.11
CA HIS A 463 -32.81 5.41 50.25
C HIS A 463 -33.32 6.85 50.08
N LEU A 464 -33.89 7.14 48.90
CA LEU A 464 -35.00 8.09 48.72
C LEU A 464 -36.01 7.50 47.72
N LYS A 465 -37.30 7.59 48.08
CA LYS A 465 -38.45 6.94 47.44
C LYS A 465 -39.15 7.86 46.43
N GLN A 466 -39.59 7.19 45.35
CA GLN A 466 -40.86 7.26 44.59
C GLN A 466 -41.33 8.59 43.97
N ASP A 467 -41.61 8.55 42.65
CA ASP A 467 -43.00 8.52 42.17
C ASP A 467 -43.14 7.87 40.77
N ASN A 468 -44.28 7.19 40.58
CA ASN A 468 -44.69 6.37 39.44
C ASN A 468 -45.18 7.20 38.23
N ILE A 469 -44.89 6.76 37.00
CA ILE A 469 -45.90 6.59 35.92
C ILE A 469 -45.47 5.37 35.06
N LEU A 470 -46.34 4.35 35.03
CA LEU A 470 -46.34 3.24 34.07
C LEU A 470 -47.22 3.65 32.88
N GLU A 471 -46.74 3.46 31.65
CA GLU A 471 -47.62 3.12 30.53
C GLU A 471 -46.87 2.40 29.40
N HIS A 472 -47.61 1.50 28.75
CA HIS A 472 -47.20 0.45 27.84
C HIS A 472 -46.56 0.91 26.52
N CYS A 473 -45.64 0.09 25.97
CA CYS A 473 -45.58 -0.20 24.53
C CYS A 473 -44.75 -1.45 24.25
N SER A 474 -45.40 -2.49 23.71
CA SER A 474 -44.81 -3.70 23.15
C SER A 474 -44.06 -3.42 21.84
N PRO A 475 -43.03 -4.20 21.46
CA PRO A 475 -42.32 -4.01 20.19
C PRO A 475 -43.12 -4.56 18.99
N PRO A 476 -43.04 -3.96 17.78
CA PRO A 476 -43.68 -4.51 16.59
C PRO A 476 -42.83 -5.61 15.93
N PRO A 477 -43.41 -6.45 15.05
CA PRO A 477 -42.84 -7.72 14.64
C PRO A 477 -41.80 -7.60 13.53
N SER A 478 -40.70 -8.34 13.69
CA SER A 478 -39.70 -8.65 12.67
C SER A 478 -40.28 -9.60 11.60
N ALA A 479 -41.02 -9.07 10.63
CA ALA A 479 -41.55 -9.86 9.53
C ALA A 479 -41.65 -9.05 8.22
N PHE A 480 -40.51 -8.54 7.73
CA PHE A 480 -40.41 -8.06 6.33
C PHE A 480 -39.06 -8.31 5.65
N LEU A 481 -38.07 -8.90 6.34
CA LEU A 481 -36.74 -9.19 5.76
C LEU A 481 -36.54 -10.64 5.29
N TYR A 482 -37.52 -11.54 5.49
CA TYR A 482 -37.35 -12.97 5.19
C TYR A 482 -37.90 -13.43 3.83
N GLU A 483 -38.62 -12.58 3.10
CA GLU A 483 -39.22 -12.93 1.80
C GLU A 483 -38.41 -12.49 0.57
N PHE A 484 -37.46 -11.54 0.70
CA PHE A 484 -36.71 -11.05 -0.45
C PHE A 484 -35.49 -11.91 -0.82
N VAL A 485 -35.01 -12.77 0.09
CA VAL A 485 -33.84 -13.65 -0.12
C VAL A 485 -34.24 -15.01 -0.73
N LYS A 486 -35.53 -15.34 -0.81
CA LYS A 486 -36.01 -16.64 -1.34
C LYS A 486 -36.38 -16.65 -2.83
N LYS A 487 -36.20 -15.56 -3.59
CA LYS A 487 -36.61 -15.48 -5.02
C LYS A 487 -35.53 -15.07 -6.02
N THR A 488 -34.27 -15.33 -5.74
CA THR A 488 -33.18 -15.19 -6.74
C THR A 488 -32.29 -16.42 -6.77
N GLU A 489 -32.77 -17.49 -7.40
CA GLU A 489 -31.93 -18.56 -7.93
C GLU A 489 -31.57 -18.23 -9.37
N VAL A 490 -30.55 -17.41 -9.59
CA VAL A 490 -29.61 -17.42 -10.73
C VAL A 490 -28.56 -16.36 -10.40
N PHE A 491 -27.49 -16.67 -9.66
CA PHE A 491 -26.23 -15.91 -9.66
C PHE A 491 -25.09 -16.71 -9.00
N ASP A 492 -23.90 -16.55 -9.57
CA ASP A 492 -22.59 -17.11 -9.22
C ASP A 492 -22.21 -16.92 -7.72
N PRO A 493 -21.59 -17.93 -7.07
CA PRO A 493 -21.09 -17.84 -5.69
C PRO A 493 -20.24 -16.60 -5.36
N CYS A 494 -19.48 -16.05 -6.32
CA CYS A 494 -18.64 -14.87 -6.10
C CYS A 494 -19.44 -13.57 -5.89
N ALA A 495 -20.65 -13.44 -6.45
CA ALA A 495 -21.46 -12.24 -6.30
C ALA A 495 -22.14 -12.13 -4.92
N LYS A 496 -22.35 -13.27 -4.23
CA LYS A 496 -22.99 -13.32 -2.90
C LYS A 496 -22.09 -12.76 -1.79
N ALA A 497 -20.77 -12.83 -1.93
CA ALA A 497 -19.84 -12.31 -0.94
C ALA A 497 -19.78 -10.77 -0.94
N SER A 498 -19.85 -10.14 -2.12
CA SER A 498 -19.76 -8.69 -2.27
C SER A 498 -21.05 -7.95 -1.86
N LEU A 499 -22.22 -8.55 -2.08
CA LEU A 499 -23.51 -7.95 -1.68
C LEU A 499 -23.75 -7.99 -0.16
N ARG A 500 -23.21 -8.98 0.55
CA ARG A 500 -23.23 -9.00 2.03
C ARG A 500 -22.30 -7.96 2.64
N ARG A 501 -21.20 -7.60 1.97
CA ARG A 501 -20.22 -6.60 2.43
C ARG A 501 -20.73 -5.15 2.36
N PHE A 502 -21.71 -4.85 1.51
CA PHE A 502 -22.18 -3.47 1.32
C PHE A 502 -23.31 -3.03 2.27
N PHE A 503 -24.14 -3.96 2.76
CA PHE A 503 -25.33 -3.63 3.55
C PHE A 503 -25.08 -3.45 5.06
N VAL A 504 -24.00 -4.01 5.61
CA VAL A 504 -23.69 -3.89 7.05
C VAL A 504 -23.19 -2.49 7.42
N CYS A 505 -22.50 -1.79 6.50
CA CYS A 505 -21.96 -0.45 6.77
C CYS A 505 -23.01 0.67 6.91
N ASN A 506 -24.24 0.49 6.41
CA ASN A 506 -25.25 1.57 6.41
C ASN A 506 -26.26 1.50 7.58
N VAL A 507 -26.11 0.56 8.52
CA VAL A 507 -27.05 0.41 9.64
C VAL A 507 -26.50 0.92 10.98
N ILE A 508 -25.22 1.29 11.08
CA ILE A 508 -24.58 1.72 12.35
C ILE A 508 -24.06 3.17 12.26
N GLY A 509 -24.90 4.07 11.75
CA GLY A 509 -24.60 5.50 11.63
C GLY A 509 -25.81 6.37 11.96
N GLY A 510 -26.40 6.17 13.14
CA GLY A 510 -27.53 6.96 13.61
C GLY A 510 -27.08 8.13 14.48
N HIS A 511 -26.95 9.34 13.89
CA HIS A 511 -27.21 10.58 14.63
C HIS A 511 -27.93 11.57 13.71
N SER A 512 -29.17 11.87 14.09
CA SER A 512 -30.01 12.91 13.53
C SER A 512 -29.55 14.27 14.03
N LEU A 513 -29.65 15.31 13.19
CA LEU A 513 -30.02 16.67 13.58
C LEU A 513 -30.42 17.48 12.32
N GLY A 514 -31.71 17.84 12.24
CA GLY A 514 -32.18 19.11 11.70
C GLY A 514 -32.43 19.26 10.20
N LEU A 515 -33.53 18.70 9.69
CA LEU A 515 -34.19 19.19 8.47
C LEU A 515 -35.16 20.34 8.84
N SER A 516 -34.91 21.55 8.34
CA SER A 516 -35.94 22.57 8.20
C SER A 516 -36.55 22.47 6.79
N GLN A 517 -37.85 22.22 6.73
CA GLN A 517 -38.66 22.24 5.52
C GLN A 517 -38.82 23.67 4.98
N SER A 518 -38.74 23.85 3.66
CA SER A 518 -39.65 24.76 2.96
C SER A 518 -39.87 24.31 1.51
N THR A 519 -41.16 24.05 1.26
CA THR A 519 -41.89 23.76 0.02
C THR A 519 -41.52 24.58 -1.22
N SER A 520 -41.51 23.93 -2.39
CA SER A 520 -42.47 24.15 -3.51
C SER A 520 -41.84 23.89 -4.89
N GLY A 521 -42.62 23.30 -5.81
CA GLY A 521 -42.49 23.62 -7.24
C GLY A 521 -42.23 22.48 -8.24
N THR A 522 -43.33 21.90 -8.74
CA THR A 522 -43.59 21.48 -10.14
C THR A 522 -43.02 20.17 -10.73
N CYS A 523 -43.93 19.52 -11.46
CA CYS A 523 -43.95 18.17 -12.02
C CYS A 523 -44.20 18.26 -13.55
N LEU A 524 -44.17 17.10 -14.25
CA LEU A 524 -44.43 16.78 -15.70
C LEU A 524 -43.16 16.67 -16.58
N CYS A 525 -42.90 15.62 -17.38
CA CYS A 525 -43.63 14.45 -17.94
C CYS A 525 -42.68 13.22 -17.89
N GLY A 526 -43.04 11.93 -17.88
CA GLY A 526 -44.22 11.21 -18.34
C GLY A 526 -43.80 10.20 -19.44
N LEU A 527 -43.74 8.89 -19.13
CA LEU A 527 -44.12 7.76 -20.00
C LEU A 527 -43.96 6.40 -19.29
N THR A 528 -44.84 5.48 -19.66
CA THR A 528 -45.44 4.38 -18.89
C THR A 528 -44.84 3.00 -19.16
N CYS A 529 -44.84 2.14 -18.14
CA CYS A 529 -44.69 0.68 -18.23
C CYS A 529 -45.98 0.01 -18.74
N SER A 530 -45.84 -1.07 -19.51
CA SER A 530 -46.83 -2.17 -19.54
C SER A 530 -46.13 -3.51 -19.77
N ALA A 531 -46.34 -4.45 -18.86
CA ALA A 531 -45.88 -5.84 -18.93
C ALA A 531 -47.07 -6.76 -19.21
N THR A 532 -46.90 -7.75 -20.09
CA THR A 532 -47.72 -8.97 -20.16
C THR A 532 -46.91 -10.14 -20.71
N HIS A 533 -46.76 -11.20 -19.90
CA HIS A 533 -46.37 -12.59 -20.22
C HIS A 533 -47.60 -13.38 -20.78
N PRO A 534 -47.55 -14.68 -21.22
CA PRO A 534 -46.64 -15.76 -20.79
C PRO A 534 -46.17 -16.84 -21.83
N ASN A 535 -45.20 -17.63 -21.35
CA ASN A 535 -44.70 -18.99 -21.69
C ASN A 535 -45.39 -19.87 -22.73
N LEU A 536 -44.59 -20.67 -23.46
CA LEU A 536 -44.83 -22.10 -23.73
C LEU A 536 -43.53 -22.84 -24.15
N TRP A 537 -43.32 -24.02 -23.56
CA TRP A 537 -42.29 -25.03 -23.83
C TRP A 537 -42.49 -25.75 -25.17
N SER A 538 -41.42 -26.25 -25.80
CA SER A 538 -41.29 -27.69 -26.13
C SER A 538 -39.90 -28.06 -26.68
N SER A 539 -39.32 -29.10 -26.09
CA SER A 539 -38.20 -29.90 -26.57
C SER A 539 -38.56 -30.74 -27.80
N ARG A 540 -37.56 -31.06 -28.64
CA ARG A 540 -37.49 -32.33 -29.40
C ARG A 540 -36.10 -32.56 -30.00
N ASP A 541 -35.46 -33.61 -29.51
CA ASP A 541 -34.37 -34.34 -30.16
C ASP A 541 -34.80 -34.91 -31.52
N LYS A 542 -33.85 -35.03 -32.46
CA LYS A 542 -33.71 -36.19 -33.36
C LYS A 542 -32.29 -36.26 -33.95
N SER A 543 -31.71 -37.45 -33.78
CA SER A 543 -30.47 -37.99 -34.32
C SER A 543 -30.60 -38.47 -35.79
N GLU A 544 -29.47 -38.93 -36.34
CA GLU A 544 -29.23 -39.62 -37.65
C GLU A 544 -28.77 -38.70 -38.80
N GLN A 545 -27.78 -39.01 -39.64
CA GLN A 545 -27.02 -40.24 -39.92
C GLN A 545 -25.74 -39.88 -40.71
N LEU A 546 -24.70 -40.72 -40.59
CA LEU A 546 -23.49 -40.76 -41.42
C LEU A 546 -23.78 -41.29 -42.85
N ASN A 547 -23.13 -40.73 -43.88
CA ASN A 547 -22.33 -41.52 -44.84
C ASN A 547 -21.55 -40.68 -45.88
N ASN A 548 -20.23 -40.87 -45.85
CA ASN A 548 -19.25 -41.09 -46.92
C ASN A 548 -19.51 -40.63 -48.37
N GLY A 549 -18.45 -40.09 -48.99
CA GLY A 549 -17.90 -40.68 -50.22
C GLY A 549 -17.42 -39.74 -51.33
N HIS A 550 -16.09 -39.53 -51.35
CA HIS A 550 -15.19 -39.37 -52.51
C HIS A 550 -15.45 -38.34 -53.63
N MET A 551 -14.51 -37.38 -53.75
CA MET A 551 -13.41 -37.49 -54.72
C MET A 551 -12.15 -36.82 -54.16
#